data_AF-A0A7C1JXT2-F1
#
_entry.id   AF-A0A7C1JXT2-F1
#
_cell.length_a   1.000
_cell.length_b   1.000
_cell.length_c   1.000
_cell.angle_alpha   90.00
_cell.angle_beta   90.00
_cell.angle_gamma   90.00
#
_symmetry.space_group_name_H-M   'P 1'
#
loop_
_entity.id
_entity.type
_entity.pdbx_description
1 polymer ?
#
loop_
_entity_poly.entity_id
_entity_poly.type
_entity_poly.pdbx_seq_one_letter_code
_entity_poly.pdbx_strand_id
1 'polypeptide(L)'
;VQLLQSGDYTEGLEYLNLNIYPAILLALRQLAGQWWIVAAGTWSLAMSVLAVLPLYGLIRQQLGRQAAILAGLLYALHPRLVLHSPLVMRDPTFWFLFLLALYLSWQAAVRPSMLRLAAAGLTILLAVHTRIEGVLLLVPLGIWNWRLVWPSPVWRKRLLLGTAAVLVLAASGTVLMNLTFLRSHERWEAVGLRHAEDLWQRAFAPLVFGQGAAGVARPAVHAASVEQIDFGLAFAPDSKTNRRLVVRFVKTFTYLYGVLVLAGIWRLRGQWSRIDILPYYIVAAVAFVGVWLKYNIAPIDQRYFFPILFVSFAGLSLGVVQWADWIGRAASKLIADRAIARRASLAVVLAAVVLSGLIDGLRVGRPTLAAWREQAELGRWIRQQFGPGRTITSNSEENRLVLYYAEGRMSWIADQYVASAAAAAAADRHTLPDVVVLWPQKHRPDAAAVAENILRVHRELGYRHLPNHRLPERCRCLTVLVQERLWEGEDGNRSQDAPLRPSAVAGRTPEFSNAGSRR
;
A
#
# COMPACT_ATOMS: atom_id res chain seq x y z
N VAL A 1 2.80 14.96 8.97
CA VAL A 1 2.81 16.38 8.55
C VAL A 1 2.75 17.32 9.75
N GLN A 2 1.77 17.18 10.68
CA GLN A 2 1.75 17.99 11.91
C GLN A 2 3.05 17.82 12.73
N LEU A 3 3.48 16.57 12.99
CA LEU A 3 4.75 16.27 13.66
C LEU A 3 5.97 16.90 12.94
N LEU A 4 6.01 16.82 11.61
CA LEU A 4 7.08 17.44 10.81
C LEU A 4 7.09 18.98 10.93
N GLN A 5 5.94 19.60 11.17
CA GLN A 5 5.84 21.06 11.35
C GLN A 5 6.19 21.49 12.77
N SER A 6 5.90 20.66 13.77
CA SER A 6 6.30 20.92 15.16
C SER A 6 7.80 20.70 15.40
N GLY A 7 8.55 20.31 14.36
CA GLY A 7 9.97 19.97 14.48
C GLY A 7 10.21 18.59 15.08
N ASP A 8 9.16 17.82 15.37
CA ASP A 8 9.28 16.42 15.79
C ASP A 8 9.46 15.53 14.56
N TYR A 9 10.65 15.66 13.96
CA TYR A 9 11.07 14.83 12.85
C TYR A 9 11.24 13.37 13.28
N THR A 10 11.47 13.12 14.57
CA THR A 10 11.74 11.78 15.07
C THR A 10 10.51 10.91 14.96
N GLU A 11 9.44 11.27 15.65
CA GLU A 11 8.17 10.52 15.58
C GLU A 11 7.55 10.63 14.19
N GLY A 12 7.71 11.80 13.55
CA GLY A 12 7.19 12.07 12.21
C GLY A 12 7.82 11.22 11.10
N LEU A 13 9.11 10.84 11.20
CA LEU A 13 9.83 10.09 10.16
C LEU A 13 10.09 8.63 10.50
N GLU A 14 10.08 8.25 11.78
CA GLU A 14 10.27 6.86 12.22
C GLU A 14 9.26 5.92 11.54
N TYR A 15 7.99 6.31 11.49
CA TYR A 15 6.95 5.55 10.79
C TYR A 15 7.18 5.45 9.27
N LEU A 16 7.86 6.44 8.69
CA LEU A 16 7.92 6.66 7.25
C LEU A 16 9.14 6.00 6.60
N ASN A 17 10.11 5.51 7.37
CA ASN A 17 11.24 4.73 6.87
C ASN A 17 11.92 5.39 5.65
N LEU A 18 12.32 6.66 5.80
CA LEU A 18 12.95 7.48 4.76
C LEU A 18 12.12 7.65 3.47
N ASN A 19 10.80 7.65 3.60
CA ASN A 19 9.91 7.89 2.46
C ASN A 19 9.92 9.37 2.02
N ILE A 20 10.00 9.66 0.72
CA ILE A 20 9.95 11.03 0.16
C ILE A 20 8.54 11.63 0.11
N TYR A 21 7.50 10.79 0.13
CA TYR A 21 6.10 11.24 0.04
C TYR A 21 5.69 12.27 1.12
N PRO A 22 6.10 12.17 2.39
CA PRO A 22 5.82 13.17 3.42
C PRO A 22 6.43 14.54 3.10
N ALA A 23 7.61 14.59 2.48
CA ALA A 23 8.22 15.83 2.01
C ALA A 23 7.39 16.45 0.88
N ILE A 24 6.87 15.62 -0.04
CA ILE A 24 5.91 16.05 -1.07
C ILE A 24 4.65 16.63 -0.41
N LEU A 25 4.08 15.94 0.59
CA LEU A 25 2.90 16.44 1.31
C LEU A 25 3.17 17.76 2.04
N LEU A 26 4.36 17.92 2.63
CA LEU A 26 4.76 19.16 3.28
C LEU A 26 4.85 20.31 2.27
N ALA A 27 5.48 20.09 1.13
CA ALA A 27 5.56 21.07 0.04
C ALA A 27 4.16 21.43 -0.48
N LEU A 28 3.29 20.45 -0.72
CA LEU A 28 1.91 20.70 -1.13
C LEU A 28 1.13 21.48 -0.08
N ARG A 29 1.38 21.24 1.21
CA ARG A 29 0.77 22.03 2.29
C ARG A 29 1.25 23.47 2.32
N GLN A 30 2.54 23.71 2.09
CA GLN A 30 3.08 25.07 1.99
C GLN A 30 2.50 25.82 0.78
N LEU A 31 2.35 25.13 -0.36
CA LEU A 31 1.85 25.74 -1.60
C LEU A 31 0.32 25.96 -1.60
N ALA A 32 -0.45 25.03 -1.05
CA ALA A 32 -1.93 25.06 -1.12
C ALA A 32 -2.63 25.48 0.19
N GLY A 33 -1.88 25.66 1.28
CA GLY A 33 -2.41 26.07 2.58
C GLY A 33 -3.48 25.12 3.12
N GLN A 34 -4.68 25.63 3.38
CA GLN A 34 -5.81 24.84 3.88
C GLN A 34 -6.33 23.80 2.87
N TRP A 35 -6.09 23.99 1.58
CA TRP A 35 -6.54 23.09 0.50
C TRP A 35 -5.58 21.93 0.23
N TRP A 36 -4.59 21.71 1.09
CA TRP A 36 -3.53 20.73 0.86
C TRP A 36 -4.02 19.29 0.69
N ILE A 37 -5.14 18.91 1.30
CA ILE A 37 -5.73 17.56 1.13
C ILE A 37 -6.20 17.39 -0.31
N VAL A 38 -6.87 18.40 -0.87
CA VAL A 38 -7.30 18.43 -2.27
C VAL A 38 -6.07 18.43 -3.18
N ALA A 39 -5.06 19.25 -2.88
CA ALA A 39 -3.81 19.28 -3.65
C ALA A 39 -3.09 17.92 -3.64
N ALA A 40 -3.06 17.22 -2.50
CA ALA A 40 -2.45 15.90 -2.38
C ALA A 40 -3.25 14.80 -3.10
N GLY A 41 -4.58 14.89 -3.10
CA GLY A 41 -5.44 14.02 -3.91
C GLY A 41 -5.20 14.26 -5.41
N THR A 42 -5.16 15.52 -5.83
CA THR A 42 -4.85 15.92 -7.22
C THR A 42 -3.45 15.49 -7.65
N TRP A 43 -2.45 15.60 -6.77
CA TRP A 43 -1.09 15.08 -7.02
C TRP A 43 -1.12 13.57 -7.28
N SER A 44 -1.82 12.83 -6.43
CA SER A 44 -1.94 11.37 -6.53
C SER A 44 -2.66 10.96 -7.83
N LEU A 45 -3.72 11.68 -8.20
CA LEU A 45 -4.39 11.51 -9.48
C LEU A 45 -3.47 11.83 -10.65
N ALA A 46 -2.76 12.96 -10.62
CA ALA A 46 -1.85 13.38 -11.67
C ALA A 46 -0.72 12.35 -11.91
N MET A 47 -0.09 11.85 -10.84
CA MET A 47 0.91 10.79 -10.96
C MET A 47 0.33 9.50 -11.54
N SER A 48 -0.88 9.12 -11.14
CA SER A 48 -1.57 7.94 -11.69
C SER A 48 -1.82 8.08 -13.20
N VAL A 49 -2.22 9.27 -13.66
CA VAL A 49 -2.42 9.55 -15.10
C VAL A 49 -1.09 9.56 -15.84
N LEU A 50 -0.07 10.24 -15.30
CA LEU A 50 1.26 10.33 -15.92
C LEU A 50 1.93 8.97 -16.06
N ALA A 51 1.65 8.01 -15.17
CA ALA A 51 2.15 6.64 -15.24
C ALA A 51 1.77 5.90 -16.54
N VAL A 52 0.69 6.30 -17.21
CA VAL A 52 0.30 5.75 -18.53
C VAL A 52 1.34 6.03 -19.60
N LEU A 53 2.01 7.19 -19.55
CA LEU A 53 2.98 7.61 -20.56
C LEU A 53 4.22 6.70 -20.65
N PRO A 54 4.96 6.43 -19.55
CA PRO A 54 6.08 5.50 -19.60
C PRO A 54 5.62 4.07 -19.88
N LEU A 55 4.45 3.64 -19.39
CA LEU A 55 3.89 2.32 -19.71
C LEU A 55 3.65 2.15 -21.22
N TYR A 56 2.99 3.14 -21.84
CA TYR A 56 2.76 3.17 -23.29
C TYR A 56 4.08 3.17 -24.06
N GLY A 57 5.02 4.04 -23.67
CA GLY A 57 6.33 4.15 -24.30
C GLY A 57 7.12 2.84 -24.26
N LEU A 58 7.10 2.15 -23.13
CA LEU A 58 7.77 0.87 -22.90
C LEU A 58 7.18 -0.22 -23.79
N ILE A 59 5.87 -0.44 -23.71
CA ILE A 59 5.19 -1.51 -24.45
C ILE A 59 5.22 -1.25 -25.96
N ARG A 60 5.14 0.02 -26.40
CA ARG A 60 5.22 0.38 -27.82
C ARG A 60 6.52 -0.08 -28.46
N GLN A 61 7.63 -0.02 -27.73
CA GLN A 61 8.94 -0.39 -28.27
C GLN A 61 9.14 -1.89 -28.37
N GLN A 62 8.47 -2.67 -27.52
CA GLN A 62 8.65 -4.12 -27.43
C GLN A 62 7.63 -4.90 -28.25
N LEU A 63 6.37 -4.45 -28.20
CA LEU A 63 5.21 -5.16 -28.75
C LEU A 63 4.44 -4.35 -29.80
N GLY A 64 4.86 -3.11 -30.08
CA GLY A 64 4.27 -2.24 -31.08
C GLY A 64 3.11 -1.38 -30.57
N ARG A 65 2.61 -0.51 -31.46
CA ARG A 65 1.62 0.55 -31.12
C ARG A 65 0.31 -0.01 -30.58
N GLN A 66 -0.23 -1.07 -31.17
CA GLN A 66 -1.54 -1.62 -30.78
C GLN A 66 -1.52 -2.18 -29.35
N ALA A 67 -0.50 -2.97 -29.00
CA ALA A 67 -0.33 -3.50 -27.66
C ALA A 67 -0.18 -2.38 -26.62
N ALA A 68 0.54 -1.31 -26.96
CA ALA A 68 0.74 -0.16 -26.09
C ALA A 68 -0.57 0.60 -25.79
N ILE A 69 -1.40 0.83 -26.82
CA ILE A 69 -2.72 1.46 -26.64
C ILE A 69 -3.58 0.60 -25.71
N LEU A 70 -3.62 -0.72 -25.95
CA LEU A 70 -4.39 -1.65 -25.13
C LEU A 70 -3.88 -1.66 -23.69
N ALA A 71 -2.57 -1.71 -23.47
CA ALA A 71 -1.99 -1.68 -22.13
C ALA A 71 -2.34 -0.38 -21.36
N GLY A 72 -2.25 0.78 -22.01
CA GLY A 72 -2.66 2.05 -21.42
C GLY A 72 -4.14 2.09 -21.06
N LEU A 73 -5.00 1.59 -21.95
CA LEU A 73 -6.44 1.47 -21.69
C LEU A 73 -6.73 0.51 -20.52
N LEU A 74 -6.10 -0.67 -20.50
CA LEU A 74 -6.25 -1.66 -19.45
C LEU A 74 -5.77 -1.15 -18.09
N TYR A 75 -4.69 -0.36 -18.06
CA TYR A 75 -4.23 0.33 -16.86
C TYR A 75 -5.26 1.35 -16.37
N ALA A 76 -5.76 2.21 -17.28
CA ALA A 76 -6.71 3.26 -16.95
C ALA A 76 -8.07 2.72 -16.44
N LEU A 77 -8.46 1.52 -16.90
CA LEU A 77 -9.69 0.85 -16.51
C LEU A 77 -9.53 -0.15 -15.36
N HIS A 78 -8.31 -0.36 -14.85
CA HIS A 78 -8.08 -1.36 -13.82
C HIS A 78 -8.75 -0.92 -12.49
N PRO A 79 -9.74 -1.66 -11.97
CA PRO A 79 -10.62 -1.19 -10.90
C PRO A 79 -9.86 -0.84 -9.61
N ARG A 80 -8.83 -1.61 -9.27
CA ARG A 80 -8.00 -1.34 -8.09
C ARG A 80 -7.10 -0.12 -8.26
N LEU A 81 -6.59 0.13 -9.48
CA LEU A 81 -5.75 1.31 -9.70
C LEU A 81 -6.63 2.56 -9.62
N VAL A 82 -7.78 2.55 -10.31
CA VAL A 82 -8.78 3.63 -10.25
C VAL A 82 -9.23 3.93 -8.82
N LEU A 83 -9.52 2.90 -8.02
CA LEU A 83 -9.91 3.07 -6.61
C LEU A 83 -8.83 3.76 -5.77
N HIS A 84 -7.56 3.46 -6.02
CA HIS A 84 -6.44 3.99 -5.24
C HIS A 84 -5.85 5.30 -5.78
N SER A 85 -6.09 5.64 -7.05
CA SER A 85 -5.58 6.86 -7.70
C SER A 85 -5.86 8.18 -6.97
N PRO A 86 -7.08 8.46 -6.45
CA PRO A 86 -7.38 9.74 -5.81
C PRO A 86 -6.97 9.80 -4.33
N LEU A 87 -6.49 8.69 -3.76
CA LEU A 87 -6.19 8.62 -2.34
C LEU A 87 -4.87 9.33 -2.06
N VAL A 88 -4.82 10.05 -0.93
CA VAL A 88 -3.61 10.72 -0.43
C VAL A 88 -2.65 9.67 0.13
N MET A 89 -2.02 8.93 -0.78
CA MET A 89 -1.06 7.87 -0.50
C MET A 89 0.13 7.95 -1.44
N ARG A 90 1.24 7.36 -1.02
CA ARG A 90 2.49 7.31 -1.80
C ARG A 90 2.41 6.45 -3.06
N ASP A 91 1.36 5.64 -3.19
CA ASP A 91 1.30 4.57 -4.17
C ASP A 91 1.27 5.09 -5.62
N PRO A 92 0.41 6.04 -6.00
CA PRO A 92 0.47 6.67 -7.32
C PRO A 92 1.83 7.27 -7.71
N THR A 93 2.49 7.96 -6.78
CA THR A 93 3.84 8.50 -7.02
C THR A 93 4.82 7.36 -7.28
N PHE A 94 4.75 6.28 -6.51
CA PHE A 94 5.55 5.09 -6.75
C PHE A 94 5.22 4.44 -8.10
N TRP A 95 3.95 4.34 -8.52
CA TRP A 95 3.57 3.73 -9.80
C TRP A 95 4.20 4.47 -10.98
N PHE A 96 4.10 5.81 -10.96
CA PHE A 96 4.72 6.66 -11.97
C PHE A 96 6.24 6.47 -12.01
N LEU A 97 6.91 6.59 -10.87
CA LEU A 97 8.37 6.44 -10.78
C LEU A 97 8.82 5.03 -11.18
N PHE A 98 8.08 3.99 -10.79
CA PHE A 98 8.39 2.60 -11.12
C PHE A 98 8.31 2.35 -12.63
N LEU A 99 7.21 2.78 -13.27
CA LEU A 99 7.04 2.64 -14.72
C LEU A 99 8.01 3.53 -15.51
N LEU A 100 8.27 4.75 -15.03
CA LEU A 100 9.26 5.65 -15.63
C LEU A 100 10.67 5.06 -15.56
N ALA A 101 11.04 4.48 -14.42
CA ALA A 101 12.32 3.81 -14.25
C ALA A 101 12.47 2.60 -15.18
N LEU A 102 11.42 1.76 -15.33
CA LEU A 102 11.43 0.67 -16.32
C LEU A 102 11.64 1.21 -17.74
N TYR A 103 10.90 2.25 -18.11
CA TYR A 103 11.01 2.88 -19.43
C TYR A 103 12.41 3.46 -19.68
N LEU A 104 12.97 4.21 -18.73
CA LEU A 104 14.29 4.82 -18.85
C LEU A 104 15.40 3.77 -18.83
N SER A 105 15.26 2.71 -18.04
CA SER A 105 16.23 1.59 -18.02
C SER A 105 16.28 0.88 -19.37
N TRP A 106 15.11 0.62 -19.96
CA TRP A 106 15.02 0.07 -21.32
C TRP A 106 15.64 1.01 -22.36
N GLN A 107 15.32 2.30 -22.31
CA GLN A 107 15.89 3.32 -23.20
C GLN A 107 17.41 3.45 -23.06
N ALA A 108 17.93 3.38 -21.84
CA ALA A 108 19.36 3.39 -21.57
C ALA A 108 20.05 2.14 -22.14
N ALA A 109 19.38 0.98 -22.15
CA ALA A 109 19.95 -0.24 -22.72
C ALA A 109 19.92 -0.25 -24.26
N VAL A 110 18.83 0.20 -24.89
CA VAL A 110 18.70 0.22 -26.36
C VAL A 110 19.50 1.37 -26.98
N ARG A 111 19.52 2.53 -26.32
CA ARG A 111 20.22 3.73 -26.81
C ARG A 111 21.15 4.22 -25.70
N PRO A 112 22.32 3.58 -25.54
CA PRO A 112 23.18 3.85 -24.42
C PRO A 112 23.63 5.31 -24.42
N SER A 113 23.43 5.96 -23.28
CA SER A 113 23.72 7.37 -23.03
C SER A 113 23.87 7.56 -21.52
N MET A 114 24.92 8.28 -21.10
CA MET A 114 25.16 8.56 -19.69
C MET A 114 24.00 9.32 -19.05
N LEU A 115 23.40 10.26 -19.78
CA LEU A 115 22.24 11.01 -19.29
C LEU A 115 21.02 10.11 -19.06
N ARG A 116 20.75 9.16 -19.96
CA ARG A 116 19.64 8.21 -19.79
C ARG A 116 19.89 7.24 -18.64
N LEU A 117 21.12 6.77 -18.50
CA LEU A 117 21.51 5.89 -17.40
C LEU A 117 21.41 6.61 -16.04
N ALA A 118 21.88 7.85 -15.96
CA ALA A 118 21.74 8.70 -14.78
C ALA A 118 20.27 8.98 -14.45
N ALA A 119 19.46 9.32 -15.46
CA ALA A 119 18.02 9.54 -15.27
C ALA A 119 17.29 8.27 -14.80
N ALA A 120 17.63 7.10 -15.36
CA ALA A 120 17.09 5.82 -14.91
C ALA A 120 17.44 5.56 -13.45
N GLY A 121 18.72 5.72 -13.07
CA GLY A 121 19.16 5.53 -11.70
C GLY A 121 18.56 6.51 -10.69
N LEU A 122 18.48 7.79 -11.03
CA LEU A 122 17.79 8.79 -10.19
C LEU A 122 16.30 8.43 -10.02
N THR A 123 15.63 7.98 -11.07
CA THR A 123 14.22 7.57 -10.97
C THR A 123 14.05 6.32 -10.11
N ILE A 124 14.96 5.34 -10.22
CA ILE A 124 14.99 4.16 -9.32
C ILE A 124 15.20 4.60 -7.87
N LEU A 125 16.14 5.52 -7.63
CA LEU A 125 16.41 6.05 -6.31
C LEU A 125 15.16 6.67 -5.69
N LEU A 126 14.46 7.52 -6.44
CA LEU A 126 13.19 8.13 -6.00
C LEU A 126 12.10 7.07 -5.79
N ALA A 127 12.03 6.03 -6.63
CA ALA A 127 11.09 4.94 -6.47
C ALA A 127 11.36 4.15 -5.17
N VAL A 128 12.62 3.78 -4.89
CA VAL A 128 13.06 3.11 -3.66
C VAL A 128 12.71 3.95 -2.43
N HIS A 129 12.96 5.26 -2.51
CA HIS A 129 12.61 6.22 -1.46
C HIS A 129 11.11 6.49 -1.38
N THR A 130 10.28 6.04 -2.32
CA THR A 130 8.82 6.07 -2.14
C THR A 130 8.35 4.76 -1.52
N ARG A 131 8.86 3.64 -2.03
CA ARG A 131 8.58 2.27 -1.60
C ARG A 131 9.78 1.36 -1.87
N ILE A 132 10.12 0.50 -0.90
CA ILE A 132 11.30 -0.38 -0.97
C ILE A 132 11.26 -1.32 -2.18
N GLU A 133 10.07 -1.66 -2.68
CA GLU A 133 9.85 -2.45 -3.89
C GLU A 133 10.47 -1.82 -5.15
N GLY A 134 10.82 -0.52 -5.11
CA GLY A 134 11.64 0.12 -6.14
C GLY A 134 13.00 -0.56 -6.34
N VAL A 135 13.53 -1.29 -5.35
CA VAL A 135 14.79 -2.03 -5.47
C VAL A 135 14.73 -3.10 -6.56
N LEU A 136 13.53 -3.62 -6.85
CA LEU A 136 13.30 -4.60 -7.91
C LEU A 136 13.70 -4.08 -9.29
N LEU A 137 13.74 -2.75 -9.48
CA LEU A 137 14.13 -2.10 -10.73
C LEU A 137 15.63 -2.20 -11.03
N LEU A 138 16.45 -2.59 -10.05
CA LEU A 138 17.86 -2.92 -10.28
C LEU A 138 18.02 -4.16 -11.17
N VAL A 139 17.06 -5.09 -11.14
CA VAL A 139 17.06 -6.29 -11.99
C VAL A 139 16.99 -5.93 -13.48
N PRO A 140 15.97 -5.22 -13.98
CA PRO A 140 15.90 -4.86 -15.39
C PRO A 140 17.04 -3.92 -15.81
N LEU A 141 17.46 -3.00 -14.94
CA LEU A 141 18.64 -2.18 -15.20
C LEU A 141 19.88 -3.05 -15.41
N GLY A 142 20.15 -3.99 -14.51
CA GLY A 142 21.30 -4.89 -14.59
C GLY A 142 21.24 -5.81 -15.81
N ILE A 143 20.13 -6.52 -16.01
CA ILE A 143 20.01 -7.54 -17.07
C ILE A 143 20.02 -6.92 -18.46
N TRP A 144 19.26 -5.84 -18.70
CA TRP A 144 19.24 -5.22 -20.02
C TRP A 144 20.60 -4.64 -20.38
N ASN A 145 21.27 -3.95 -19.45
CA ASN A 145 22.60 -3.41 -19.72
C ASN A 145 23.67 -4.51 -19.83
N TRP A 146 23.59 -5.55 -19.01
CA TRP A 146 24.51 -6.70 -19.10
C TRP A 146 24.41 -7.40 -20.45
N ARG A 147 23.23 -7.59 -21.03
CA ARG A 147 23.14 -8.38 -22.27
C ARG A 147 23.21 -7.53 -23.54
N LEU A 148 22.63 -6.32 -23.54
CA LEU A 148 22.58 -5.47 -24.73
C LEU A 148 23.84 -4.60 -24.89
N VAL A 149 24.48 -4.23 -23.79
CA VAL A 149 25.54 -3.21 -23.79
C VAL A 149 26.92 -3.81 -23.50
N TRP A 150 27.00 -4.86 -22.69
CA TRP A 150 28.25 -5.51 -22.29
C TRP A 150 29.13 -6.03 -23.43
N PRO A 151 28.64 -6.43 -24.62
CA PRO A 151 29.55 -6.80 -25.71
C PRO A 151 30.51 -5.68 -26.12
N SER A 152 30.18 -4.40 -25.86
CA SER A 152 31.04 -3.25 -26.19
C SER A 152 31.96 -2.85 -25.03
N PRO A 153 33.30 -2.89 -25.18
CA PRO A 153 34.24 -2.56 -24.10
C PRO A 153 34.17 -1.10 -23.64
N VAL A 154 33.86 -0.18 -24.56
CA VAL A 154 33.67 1.25 -24.25
C VAL A 154 32.47 1.43 -23.32
N TRP A 155 31.39 0.71 -23.60
CA TRP A 155 30.18 0.83 -22.81
C TRP A 155 30.23 0.06 -21.49
N ARG A 156 31.06 -0.99 -21.36
CA ARG A 156 31.34 -1.62 -20.06
C ARG A 156 31.82 -0.59 -19.04
N LYS A 157 32.85 0.19 -19.40
CA LYS A 157 33.40 1.24 -18.53
C LYS A 157 32.34 2.29 -18.19
N ARG A 158 31.57 2.75 -19.19
CA ARG A 158 30.49 3.73 -18.99
C ARG A 158 29.36 3.20 -18.11
N LEU A 159 28.98 1.93 -18.25
CA LEU A 159 27.96 1.30 -17.42
C LEU A 159 28.44 1.16 -15.98
N LEU A 160 29.69 0.73 -15.77
CA LEU A 160 30.30 0.67 -14.43
C LEU A 160 30.34 2.05 -13.79
N LEU A 161 30.83 3.07 -14.51
CA LEU A 161 30.87 4.45 -14.03
C LEU A 161 29.47 5.01 -13.76
N GLY A 162 28.50 4.74 -14.63
CA GLY A 162 27.13 5.20 -14.45
C GLY A 162 26.44 4.50 -13.28
N THR A 163 26.63 3.20 -13.11
CA THR A 163 26.12 2.44 -11.96
C THR A 163 26.77 2.95 -10.67
N ALA A 164 28.09 3.14 -10.66
CA ALA A 164 28.80 3.74 -9.54
C ALA A 164 28.27 5.14 -9.22
N ALA A 165 28.06 5.99 -10.22
CA ALA A 165 27.49 7.33 -10.04
C ALA A 165 26.07 7.28 -9.44
N VAL A 166 25.23 6.33 -9.85
CA VAL A 166 23.88 6.15 -9.28
C VAL A 166 23.96 5.66 -7.83
N LEU A 167 24.85 4.73 -7.51
CA LEU A 167 25.08 4.26 -6.14
C LEU A 167 25.62 5.38 -5.24
N VAL A 168 26.58 6.16 -5.75
CA VAL A 168 27.11 7.35 -5.05
C VAL A 168 25.99 8.36 -4.84
N LEU A 169 25.18 8.67 -5.85
CA LEU A 169 24.05 9.59 -5.71
C LEU A 169 23.03 9.08 -4.67
N ALA A 170 22.79 7.76 -4.62
CA ALA A 170 21.92 7.14 -3.63
C ALA A 170 22.47 7.27 -2.21
N ALA A 171 23.76 6.95 -2.05
CA ALA A 171 24.46 7.09 -0.77
C ALA A 171 24.50 8.56 -0.33
N SER A 172 24.88 9.48 -1.21
CA SER A 172 24.90 10.92 -0.96
C SER A 172 23.52 11.47 -0.62
N GLY A 173 22.46 11.01 -1.30
CA GLY A 173 21.08 11.40 -0.97
C GLY A 173 20.67 10.92 0.43
N THR A 174 21.04 9.70 0.79
CA THR A 174 20.81 9.15 2.13
C THR A 174 21.60 9.94 3.18
N VAL A 175 22.88 10.23 2.94
CA VAL A 175 23.74 11.05 3.81
C VAL A 175 23.16 12.45 3.96
N LEU A 176 22.78 13.11 2.86
CA LEU A 176 22.19 14.43 2.88
C LEU A 176 20.89 14.45 3.70
N MET A 177 20.04 13.44 3.53
CA MET A 177 18.81 13.32 4.30
C MET A 177 19.09 13.14 5.79
N ASN A 178 20.12 12.36 6.14
CA ASN A 178 20.56 12.20 7.52
C ASN A 178 21.11 13.51 8.12
N LEU A 179 21.94 14.24 7.37
CA LEU A 179 22.57 15.48 7.82
C LEU A 179 21.60 16.67 7.88
N THR A 180 20.52 16.65 7.12
CA THR A 180 19.54 17.75 7.03
C THR A 180 18.28 17.44 7.83
N PHE A 181 17.43 16.55 7.32
CA PHE A 181 16.11 16.25 7.89
C PHE A 181 16.19 15.42 9.17
N LEU A 182 17.20 14.57 9.32
CA LEU A 182 17.37 13.71 10.49
C LEU A 182 18.54 14.15 11.38
N ARG A 183 18.95 15.42 11.32
CA ARG A 183 20.07 15.91 12.12
C ARG A 183 19.85 15.71 13.63
N SER A 184 18.60 15.78 14.08
CA SER A 184 18.19 15.58 15.48
C SER A 184 17.94 14.11 15.85
N HIS A 185 18.09 13.20 14.90
CA HIS A 185 17.86 11.78 15.10
C HIS A 185 19.18 11.16 15.60
N GLU A 186 19.15 10.48 16.75
CA GLU A 186 20.37 9.93 17.38
C GLU A 186 21.06 8.86 16.52
N ARG A 187 20.32 8.26 15.58
CA ARG A 187 20.78 7.15 14.76
C ARG A 187 20.70 7.54 13.29
N TRP A 188 21.74 7.18 12.57
CA TRP A 188 21.74 7.24 11.11
C TRP A 188 20.79 6.19 10.56
N GLU A 189 19.85 6.64 9.75
CA GLU A 189 18.91 5.78 9.04
C GLU A 189 19.46 5.50 7.65
N ALA A 190 19.63 4.22 7.31
CA ALA A 190 19.98 3.79 5.97
C ALA A 190 18.77 3.12 5.31
N VAL A 191 18.41 3.61 4.13
CA VAL A 191 17.18 3.20 3.42
C VAL A 191 17.14 1.69 3.25
N GLY A 192 16.14 1.06 3.85
CA GLY A 192 15.84 -0.35 3.67
C GLY A 192 16.77 -1.33 4.38
N LEU A 193 17.88 -0.89 4.99
CA LEU A 193 18.78 -1.81 5.70
C LEU A 193 18.10 -2.47 6.89
N ARG A 194 17.28 -1.75 7.68
CA ARG A 194 16.53 -2.36 8.79
C ARG A 194 15.55 -3.43 8.32
N HIS A 195 14.80 -3.15 7.25
CA HIS A 195 13.86 -4.13 6.72
C HIS A 195 14.58 -5.34 6.10
N ALA A 196 15.73 -5.12 5.46
CA ALA A 196 16.57 -6.18 4.94
C ALA A 196 17.21 -6.99 6.08
N GLU A 197 17.66 -6.34 7.15
CA GLU A 197 18.22 -6.96 8.35
C GLU A 197 17.16 -7.76 9.10
N ASP A 198 15.97 -7.20 9.34
CA ASP A 198 14.84 -7.90 9.94
C ASP A 198 14.46 -9.12 9.12
N LEU A 199 14.39 -8.96 7.79
CA LEU A 199 14.09 -10.06 6.88
C LEU A 199 15.22 -11.10 6.85
N TRP A 200 16.49 -10.67 6.90
CA TRP A 200 17.66 -11.53 6.98
C TRP A 200 17.66 -12.34 8.28
N GLN A 201 17.51 -11.67 9.42
CA GLN A 201 17.47 -12.29 10.75
C GLN A 201 16.28 -13.25 10.90
N ARG A 202 15.10 -12.93 10.35
CA ARG A 202 13.90 -13.77 10.48
C ARG A 202 13.85 -14.91 9.47
N ALA A 203 14.23 -14.67 8.22
CA ALA A 203 14.06 -15.66 7.15
C ALA A 203 15.32 -16.50 6.91
N PHE A 204 16.52 -15.91 7.04
CA PHE A 204 17.76 -16.55 6.62
C PHE A 204 18.65 -17.00 7.78
N ALA A 205 18.72 -16.25 8.89
CA ALA A 205 19.55 -16.65 10.04
C ALA A 205 19.20 -18.05 10.58
N PRO A 206 17.92 -18.48 10.67
CA PRO A 206 17.59 -19.84 11.10
C PRO A 206 18.07 -20.93 10.13
N LEU A 207 18.13 -20.62 8.83
CA LEU A 207 18.62 -21.55 7.79
C LEU A 207 20.15 -21.64 7.78
N VAL A 208 20.83 -20.52 8.00
CA VAL A 208 22.29 -20.40 7.89
C VAL A 208 22.99 -20.92 9.15
N PHE A 209 22.46 -20.62 10.34
CA PHE A 209 23.13 -20.94 11.60
C PHE A 209 22.76 -22.30 12.20
N GLY A 210 21.81 -23.03 11.59
CA GLY A 210 21.41 -24.38 12.00
C GLY A 210 20.79 -24.43 13.41
N GLN A 211 19.90 -25.40 13.64
CA GLN A 211 19.25 -25.60 14.94
C GLN A 211 20.21 -25.99 16.09
N GLY A 212 21.52 -26.09 15.84
CA GLY A 212 22.53 -26.47 16.83
C GLY A 212 22.86 -25.40 17.88
N ALA A 213 22.43 -24.14 17.70
CA ALA A 213 22.70 -23.05 18.64
C ALA A 213 21.65 -22.92 19.77
N ALA A 214 20.78 -23.91 19.97
CA ALA A 214 19.79 -23.94 21.06
C ALA A 214 20.39 -23.97 22.48
N GLY A 215 21.72 -24.07 22.62
CA GLY A 215 22.42 -24.09 23.90
C GLY A 215 22.92 -22.73 24.42
N VAL A 216 22.85 -21.65 23.65
CA VAL A 216 23.29 -20.33 24.13
C VAL A 216 22.13 -19.67 24.89
N ALA A 217 22.13 -19.85 26.21
CA ALA A 217 21.21 -19.20 27.13
C ALA A 217 21.21 -17.69 26.89
N ARG A 218 20.12 -17.17 26.30
CA ARG A 218 19.88 -15.73 26.26
C ARG A 218 19.71 -15.23 27.70
N PRO A 219 20.33 -14.10 28.09
CA PRO A 219 20.24 -13.59 29.45
C PRO A 219 18.78 -13.38 29.87
N ALA A 220 18.39 -14.04 30.97
CA ALA A 220 17.02 -14.20 31.46
C ALA A 220 16.34 -12.92 31.98
N VAL A 221 16.86 -11.73 31.67
CA VAL A 221 16.53 -10.52 32.44
C VAL A 221 15.17 -9.90 32.05
N HIS A 222 14.53 -10.29 30.95
CA HIS A 222 13.17 -9.82 30.57
C HIS A 222 12.18 -10.94 30.19
N ALA A 223 12.43 -12.18 30.62
CA ALA A 223 11.67 -13.36 30.20
C ALA A 223 10.44 -13.70 31.06
N ALA A 224 10.00 -12.81 31.95
CA ALA A 224 8.76 -13.01 32.71
C ALA A 224 7.61 -12.21 32.05
N SER A 225 6.70 -12.91 31.38
CA SER A 225 5.31 -12.55 31.01
C SER A 225 4.93 -12.37 29.53
N VAL A 226 5.87 -12.37 28.58
CA VAL A 226 5.50 -12.65 27.19
C VAL A 226 5.73 -14.13 26.96
N GLU A 227 4.66 -14.93 27.06
CA GLU A 227 4.63 -16.28 26.50
C GLU A 227 5.21 -16.16 25.10
N GLN A 228 6.46 -16.60 24.94
CA GLN A 228 7.12 -16.66 23.65
C GLN A 228 6.24 -17.57 22.82
N ILE A 229 5.40 -16.98 21.96
CA ILE A 229 4.80 -17.69 20.84
C ILE A 229 6.00 -18.34 20.16
N ASP A 230 6.08 -19.65 20.31
CA ASP A 230 7.16 -20.45 19.79
C ASP A 230 7.08 -20.36 18.27
N PHE A 231 7.75 -19.35 17.70
CA PHE A 231 8.03 -19.22 16.28
C PHE A 231 9.11 -20.23 15.86
N GLY A 232 9.18 -21.38 16.55
CA GLY A 232 9.96 -22.54 16.18
C GLY A 232 9.56 -23.02 14.80
N LEU A 233 10.23 -22.47 13.78
CA LEU A 233 10.63 -23.06 12.52
C LEU A 233 9.65 -23.96 11.75
N ALA A 234 8.34 -23.89 12.00
CA ALA A 234 7.34 -24.40 11.09
C ALA A 234 7.10 -23.35 9.98
N PHE A 235 8.11 -23.13 9.13
CA PHE A 235 7.87 -22.74 7.72
C PHE A 235 7.21 -23.91 6.96
N ALA A 236 6.35 -24.70 7.60
CA ALA A 236 5.28 -25.39 6.94
C ALA A 236 4.20 -24.33 6.79
N PRO A 237 4.17 -23.56 5.68
CA PRO A 237 3.14 -22.57 5.49
C PRO A 237 1.80 -23.28 5.68
N ASP A 238 1.04 -22.88 6.70
CA ASP A 238 -0.32 -23.38 6.84
C ASP A 238 -0.97 -23.20 5.47
N SER A 239 -1.51 -24.29 4.93
CA SER A 239 -2.23 -24.31 3.66
C SER A 239 -3.22 -23.13 3.56
N LYS A 240 -3.77 -22.67 4.70
CA LYS A 240 -4.61 -21.48 4.83
C LYS A 240 -3.88 -20.17 4.51
N THR A 241 -2.64 -19.98 4.97
CA THR A 241 -1.82 -18.77 4.72
C THR A 241 -1.46 -18.65 3.23
N ASN A 242 -0.98 -19.73 2.62
CA ASN A 242 -0.70 -19.75 1.18
C ASN A 242 -1.96 -19.50 0.35
N ARG A 243 -3.09 -20.13 0.73
CA ARG A 243 -4.39 -19.87 0.08
C ARG A 243 -4.79 -18.40 0.18
N ARG A 244 -4.63 -17.76 1.34
CA ARG A 244 -4.93 -16.33 1.52
C ARG A 244 -4.03 -15.46 0.65
N LEU A 245 -2.74 -15.77 0.56
CA LEU A 245 -1.81 -15.05 -0.31
C LEU A 245 -2.21 -15.16 -1.78
N VAL A 246 -2.49 -16.37 -2.27
CA VAL A 246 -2.95 -16.59 -3.65
C VAL A 246 -4.26 -15.86 -3.91
N VAL A 247 -5.21 -15.89 -2.98
CA VAL A 247 -6.47 -15.13 -3.10
C VAL A 247 -6.19 -13.62 -3.16
N ARG A 248 -5.26 -13.09 -2.37
CA ARG A 248 -4.87 -11.66 -2.43
C ARG A 248 -4.21 -11.33 -3.77
N PHE A 249 -3.30 -12.18 -4.25
CA PHE A 249 -2.65 -12.04 -5.55
C PHE A 249 -3.66 -12.03 -6.70
N VAL A 250 -4.59 -13.00 -6.75
CA VAL A 250 -5.64 -13.06 -7.77
C VAL A 250 -6.57 -11.84 -7.69
N LYS A 251 -6.91 -11.37 -6.48
CA LYS A 251 -7.69 -10.15 -6.28
C LYS A 251 -6.98 -8.89 -6.76
N THR A 252 -5.64 -8.85 -6.73
CA THR A 252 -4.87 -7.74 -7.30
C THR A 252 -5.11 -7.60 -8.79
N PHE A 253 -5.13 -8.71 -9.53
CA PHE A 253 -5.42 -8.68 -10.96
C PHE A 253 -6.91 -8.45 -11.23
N THR A 254 -7.81 -8.97 -10.38
CA THR A 254 -9.19 -9.34 -10.73
C THR A 254 -9.23 -10.58 -11.62
N TYR A 255 -10.34 -11.34 -11.57
CA TYR A 255 -10.43 -12.63 -12.25
C TYR A 255 -10.27 -12.51 -13.78
N LEU A 256 -10.92 -11.52 -14.40
CA LEU A 256 -10.87 -11.35 -15.85
C LEU A 256 -9.46 -10.96 -16.33
N TYR A 257 -8.84 -9.97 -15.70
CA TYR A 257 -7.47 -9.57 -16.00
C TYR A 257 -6.48 -10.72 -15.72
N GLY A 258 -6.69 -11.53 -14.67
CA GLY A 258 -5.89 -12.73 -14.43
C GLY A 258 -5.94 -13.70 -15.61
N VAL A 259 -7.13 -13.98 -16.14
CA VAL A 259 -7.31 -14.84 -17.33
C VAL A 259 -6.64 -14.22 -18.56
N LEU A 260 -6.75 -12.90 -18.75
CA LEU A 260 -6.08 -12.19 -19.84
C LEU A 260 -4.56 -12.24 -19.71
N VAL A 261 -3.99 -12.09 -18.51
CA VAL A 261 -2.55 -12.27 -18.25
C VAL A 261 -2.12 -13.66 -18.68
N LEU A 262 -2.84 -14.71 -18.26
CA LEU A 262 -2.48 -16.09 -18.59
C LEU A 262 -2.52 -16.34 -20.10
N ALA A 263 -3.56 -15.84 -20.79
CA ALA A 263 -3.64 -15.93 -22.26
C ALA A 263 -2.49 -15.17 -22.95
N GLY A 264 -2.10 -14.02 -22.41
CA GLY A 264 -0.96 -13.23 -22.88
C GLY A 264 0.38 -13.93 -22.68
N ILE A 265 0.62 -14.47 -21.49
CA ILE A 265 1.80 -15.26 -21.14
C ILE A 265 1.91 -16.48 -22.06
N TRP A 266 0.79 -17.17 -22.30
CA TRP A 266 0.72 -18.28 -23.24
C TRP A 266 1.09 -17.87 -24.66
N ARG A 267 0.59 -16.73 -25.15
CA ARG A 267 0.97 -16.17 -26.46
C ARG A 267 2.47 -15.81 -26.51
N LEU A 268 3.03 -15.39 -25.39
CA LEU A 268 4.45 -15.06 -25.24
C LEU A 268 5.36 -16.28 -25.02
N ARG A 269 4.86 -17.50 -24.86
CA ARG A 269 5.67 -18.68 -24.49
C ARG A 269 6.87 -18.95 -25.40
N GLY A 270 6.72 -18.71 -26.71
CA GLY A 270 7.82 -18.86 -27.68
C GLY A 270 8.84 -17.71 -27.65
N GLN A 271 8.56 -16.66 -26.88
CA GLN A 271 9.32 -15.42 -26.80
C GLN A 271 9.93 -15.18 -25.41
N TRP A 272 9.80 -16.13 -24.47
CA TRP A 272 10.31 -15.95 -23.10
C TRP A 272 11.82 -15.76 -23.03
N SER A 273 12.56 -16.32 -23.99
CA SER A 273 14.01 -16.15 -24.10
C SER A 273 14.41 -14.79 -24.68
N ARG A 274 13.45 -14.00 -25.20
CA ARG A 274 13.76 -12.67 -25.71
C ARG A 274 14.18 -11.76 -24.56
N ILE A 275 15.34 -11.14 -24.73
CA ILE A 275 15.95 -10.30 -23.71
C ILE A 275 15.13 -9.07 -23.33
N ASP A 276 14.30 -8.58 -24.24
CA ASP A 276 13.44 -7.44 -23.98
C ASP A 276 12.31 -7.78 -23.01
N ILE A 277 11.89 -9.05 -22.94
CA ILE A 277 10.78 -9.49 -22.10
C ILE A 277 11.25 -10.17 -20.82
N LEU A 278 12.36 -10.93 -20.86
CA LEU A 278 12.85 -11.74 -19.74
C LEU A 278 12.94 -10.99 -18.39
N PRO A 279 13.44 -9.75 -18.32
CA PRO A 279 13.55 -9.05 -17.03
C PRO A 279 12.20 -8.77 -16.35
N TYR A 280 11.10 -8.66 -17.10
CA TYR A 280 9.77 -8.50 -16.52
C TYR A 280 9.35 -9.73 -15.71
N TYR A 281 9.61 -10.93 -16.24
CA TYR A 281 9.29 -12.16 -15.55
C TYR A 281 10.14 -12.35 -14.30
N ILE A 282 11.42 -11.96 -14.35
CA ILE A 282 12.30 -12.02 -13.18
C ILE A 282 11.83 -11.02 -12.13
N VAL A 283 11.51 -9.77 -12.51
CA VAL A 283 10.92 -8.78 -11.59
C VAL A 283 9.62 -9.30 -10.97
N ALA A 284 8.72 -9.88 -11.77
CA ALA A 284 7.47 -10.46 -11.29
C ALA A 284 7.73 -11.60 -10.28
N ALA A 285 8.66 -12.51 -10.58
CA ALA A 285 8.99 -13.64 -9.72
C ALA A 285 9.65 -13.18 -8.40
N VAL A 286 10.64 -12.29 -8.48
CA VAL A 286 11.32 -11.75 -7.29
C VAL A 286 10.34 -10.95 -6.44
N ALA A 287 9.46 -10.14 -7.05
CA ALA A 287 8.40 -9.43 -6.33
C ALA A 287 7.45 -10.41 -5.63
N PHE A 288 7.02 -11.48 -6.31
CA PHE A 288 6.14 -12.48 -5.72
C PHE A 288 6.79 -13.17 -4.52
N VAL A 289 8.05 -13.59 -4.64
CA VAL A 289 8.81 -14.19 -3.53
C VAL A 289 8.98 -13.20 -2.38
N GLY A 290 9.30 -11.93 -2.67
CA GLY A 290 9.42 -10.89 -1.63
C GLY A 290 8.10 -10.65 -0.89
N VAL A 291 6.97 -10.63 -1.60
CA VAL A 291 5.64 -10.52 -0.98
C VAL A 291 5.31 -11.78 -0.18
N TRP A 292 5.61 -12.98 -0.69
CA TRP A 292 5.41 -14.23 0.04
C TRP A 292 6.23 -14.25 1.35
N LEU A 293 7.53 -13.95 1.28
CA LEU A 293 8.40 -13.89 2.46
C LEU A 293 7.86 -12.89 3.49
N LYS A 294 7.56 -11.67 3.06
CA LYS A 294 7.03 -10.65 3.95
C LYS A 294 5.66 -11.06 4.53
N TYR A 295 4.84 -11.81 3.79
CA TYR A 295 3.49 -12.19 4.23
C TYR A 295 3.52 -13.21 5.36
N ASN A 296 4.56 -14.05 5.39
CA ASN A 296 4.82 -14.95 6.51
C ASN A 296 5.31 -14.21 7.76
N ILE A 297 5.81 -12.97 7.62
CA ILE A 297 6.30 -12.15 8.74
C ILE A 297 5.20 -11.22 9.27
N ALA A 298 4.44 -10.59 8.37
CA ALA A 298 3.41 -9.62 8.71
C ALA A 298 2.28 -9.62 7.67
N PRO A 299 1.04 -9.30 8.05
CA PRO A 299 -0.04 -9.13 7.10
C PRO A 299 0.32 -8.04 6.07
N ILE A 300 0.16 -8.36 4.78
CA ILE A 300 0.48 -7.44 3.68
C ILE A 300 -0.77 -7.04 2.91
N ASP A 301 -0.89 -5.75 2.65
CA ASP A 301 -1.87 -5.20 1.73
C ASP A 301 -1.71 -5.70 0.27
N GLN A 302 -2.81 -5.84 -0.46
CA GLN A 302 -2.81 -6.23 -1.89
C GLN A 302 -1.94 -5.33 -2.78
N ARG A 303 -1.72 -4.07 -2.38
CA ARG A 303 -0.90 -3.08 -3.09
C ARG A 303 0.55 -3.50 -3.31
N TYR A 304 1.07 -4.44 -2.51
CA TYR A 304 2.42 -4.97 -2.68
C TYR A 304 2.57 -5.84 -3.94
N PHE A 305 1.47 -6.30 -4.53
CA PHE A 305 1.47 -7.03 -5.78
C PHE A 305 1.41 -6.13 -7.04
N PHE A 306 1.25 -4.81 -6.88
CA PHE A 306 1.17 -3.90 -8.03
C PHE A 306 2.44 -3.86 -8.91
N PRO A 307 3.67 -3.99 -8.39
CA PRO A 307 4.85 -4.19 -9.25
C PRO A 307 4.68 -5.34 -10.25
N ILE A 308 4.08 -6.45 -9.81
CA ILE A 308 3.80 -7.61 -10.67
C ILE A 308 2.73 -7.25 -11.71
N LEU A 309 1.67 -6.56 -11.29
CA LEU A 309 0.63 -6.07 -12.20
C LEU A 309 1.23 -5.16 -13.29
N PHE A 310 2.13 -4.24 -12.93
CA PHE A 310 2.75 -3.30 -13.86
C PHE A 310 3.53 -4.00 -14.97
N VAL A 311 4.38 -4.95 -14.62
CA VAL A 311 5.14 -5.72 -15.62
C VAL A 311 4.27 -6.71 -16.40
N SER A 312 3.07 -7.01 -15.90
CA SER A 312 2.10 -7.89 -16.57
C SER A 312 1.24 -7.20 -17.62
N PHE A 313 1.26 -5.86 -17.73
CA PHE A 313 0.44 -5.14 -18.74
C PHE A 313 0.80 -5.50 -20.18
N ALA A 314 2.06 -5.87 -20.44
CA ALA A 314 2.47 -6.42 -21.72
C ALA A 314 1.70 -7.72 -22.03
N GLY A 315 1.68 -8.67 -21.09
CA GLY A 315 0.89 -9.90 -21.17
C GLY A 315 -0.60 -9.61 -21.31
N LEU A 316 -1.18 -8.76 -20.47
CA LEU A 316 -2.59 -8.35 -20.53
C LEU A 316 -3.00 -7.87 -21.92
N SER A 317 -2.22 -6.98 -22.53
CA SER A 317 -2.51 -6.43 -23.85
C SER A 317 -2.56 -7.51 -24.94
N LEU A 318 -1.62 -8.46 -24.89
CA LEU A 318 -1.57 -9.60 -25.80
C LEU A 318 -2.67 -10.62 -25.53
N GLY A 319 -3.07 -10.77 -24.26
CA GLY A 319 -4.21 -11.57 -23.85
C GLY A 319 -5.52 -11.09 -24.47
N VAL A 320 -5.76 -9.77 -24.47
CA VAL A 320 -6.92 -9.17 -25.15
C VAL A 320 -6.93 -9.51 -26.63
N VAL A 321 -5.80 -9.35 -27.32
CA VAL A 321 -5.69 -9.68 -28.74
C VAL A 321 -5.92 -11.19 -28.97
N GLN A 322 -5.36 -12.05 -28.11
CA GLN A 322 -5.52 -13.49 -28.20
C GLN A 322 -6.98 -13.92 -28.07
N TRP A 323 -7.69 -13.40 -27.07
CA TRP A 323 -9.11 -13.67 -26.86
C TRP A 323 -9.97 -13.13 -28.01
N ALA A 324 -9.67 -11.92 -28.50
CA ALA A 324 -10.35 -11.36 -29.66
C ALA A 324 -10.14 -12.21 -30.93
N ASP A 325 -8.92 -12.72 -31.15
CA ASP A 325 -8.63 -13.62 -32.28
C ASP A 325 -9.37 -14.98 -32.12
N TRP A 326 -9.52 -15.50 -30.90
CA TRP A 326 -10.28 -16.73 -30.64
C TRP A 326 -11.78 -16.56 -30.91
N ILE A 327 -12.38 -15.50 -30.36
CA ILE A 327 -13.79 -15.17 -30.58
C ILE A 327 -14.02 -14.85 -32.06
N GLY A 328 -13.09 -14.13 -32.71
CA GLY A 328 -13.18 -13.78 -34.12
C GLY A 328 -13.18 -15.00 -35.03
N ARG A 329 -12.38 -16.03 -34.74
CA ARG A 329 -12.39 -17.31 -35.49
C ARG A 329 -13.69 -18.09 -35.29
N ALA A 330 -14.28 -18.03 -34.11
CA ALA A 330 -15.60 -18.63 -33.87
C ALA A 330 -16.69 -17.84 -34.62
N ALA A 331 -16.67 -16.51 -34.52
CA ALA A 331 -17.63 -15.61 -35.15
C ALA A 331 -17.54 -15.61 -36.68
N SER A 332 -16.36 -15.85 -37.27
CA SER A 332 -16.21 -15.96 -38.73
C SER A 332 -16.92 -17.17 -39.33
N LYS A 333 -17.42 -18.10 -38.51
CA LYS A 333 -18.35 -19.14 -38.96
C LYS A 333 -19.75 -18.59 -39.27
N LEU A 334 -20.10 -17.43 -38.70
CA LEU A 334 -21.40 -16.77 -38.83
C LEU A 334 -21.33 -15.49 -39.66
N ILE A 335 -20.21 -14.76 -39.59
CA ILE A 335 -19.99 -13.49 -40.28
C ILE A 335 -19.04 -13.73 -41.45
N ALA A 336 -19.50 -13.44 -42.68
CA ALA A 336 -18.72 -13.66 -43.90
C ALA A 336 -17.42 -12.84 -43.94
N ASP A 337 -17.45 -11.59 -43.46
CA ASP A 337 -16.27 -10.73 -43.40
C ASP A 337 -15.45 -10.95 -42.12
N ARG A 338 -14.26 -11.56 -42.28
CA ARG A 338 -13.31 -11.82 -41.20
C ARG A 338 -12.80 -10.54 -40.52
N ALA A 339 -12.66 -9.43 -41.24
CA ALA A 339 -12.19 -8.17 -40.67
C ALA A 339 -13.24 -7.58 -39.73
N ILE A 340 -14.53 -7.63 -40.12
CA ILE A 340 -15.65 -7.23 -39.27
C ILE A 340 -15.73 -8.14 -38.05
N ALA A 341 -15.66 -9.46 -38.24
CA ALA A 341 -15.69 -10.43 -37.13
C ALA A 341 -14.58 -10.15 -36.09
N ARG A 342 -13.36 -9.84 -36.54
CA ARG A 342 -12.23 -9.53 -35.66
C ARG A 342 -12.43 -8.21 -34.90
N ARG A 343 -12.89 -7.15 -35.57
CA ARG A 343 -13.16 -5.84 -34.92
C ARG A 343 -14.28 -5.96 -33.89
N ALA A 344 -15.37 -6.65 -34.24
CA ALA A 344 -16.47 -6.92 -33.32
C ALA A 344 -15.99 -7.72 -32.10
N SER A 345 -15.18 -8.76 -32.32
CA SER A 345 -14.63 -9.57 -31.23
C SER A 345 -13.73 -8.77 -30.29
N LEU A 346 -12.88 -7.89 -30.82
CA LEU A 346 -12.07 -6.99 -30.00
C LEU A 346 -12.95 -6.04 -29.16
N ALA A 347 -13.99 -5.46 -29.79
CA ALA A 347 -14.93 -4.60 -29.08
C ALA A 347 -15.67 -5.35 -27.96
N VAL A 348 -16.08 -6.60 -28.19
CA VAL A 348 -16.72 -7.46 -27.18
C VAL A 348 -15.78 -7.73 -26.01
N VAL A 349 -14.51 -8.09 -26.27
CA VAL A 349 -13.54 -8.32 -25.18
C VAL A 349 -13.30 -7.03 -24.38
N LEU A 350 -13.16 -5.88 -25.05
CA LEU A 350 -12.98 -4.60 -24.37
C LEU A 350 -14.21 -4.20 -23.56
N ALA A 351 -15.42 -4.41 -24.09
CA ALA A 351 -16.66 -4.17 -23.37
C ALA A 351 -16.77 -5.06 -22.13
N ALA A 352 -16.37 -6.33 -22.23
CA ALA A 352 -16.32 -7.24 -21.08
C ALA A 352 -15.31 -6.77 -20.02
N VAL A 353 -14.15 -6.23 -20.43
CA VAL A 353 -13.17 -5.64 -19.51
C VAL A 353 -13.73 -4.42 -18.80
N VAL A 354 -14.33 -3.47 -19.54
CA VAL A 354 -14.96 -2.27 -18.96
C VAL A 354 -16.05 -2.67 -17.98
N LEU A 355 -16.96 -3.57 -18.38
CA LEU A 355 -18.07 -4.00 -17.54
C LEU A 355 -17.57 -4.72 -16.28
N SER A 356 -16.58 -5.60 -16.41
CA SER A 356 -15.96 -6.27 -15.26
C SER A 356 -15.29 -5.27 -14.32
N GLY A 357 -14.60 -4.26 -14.86
CA GLY A 357 -13.98 -3.19 -14.07
C GLY A 357 -15.02 -2.36 -13.32
N LEU A 358 -16.13 -2.00 -13.97
CA LEU A 358 -17.23 -1.28 -13.33
C LEU A 358 -17.88 -2.12 -12.22
N ILE A 359 -18.14 -3.40 -12.47
CA ILE A 359 -18.72 -4.31 -11.47
C ILE A 359 -17.78 -4.46 -10.27
N ASP A 360 -16.49 -4.70 -10.49
CA ASP A 360 -15.51 -4.82 -9.39
C ASP A 360 -15.36 -3.49 -8.64
N GLY A 361 -15.29 -2.37 -9.36
CA GLY A 361 -15.26 -1.03 -8.78
C GLY A 361 -16.48 -0.73 -7.90
N LEU A 362 -17.68 -1.13 -8.32
CA LEU A 362 -18.89 -0.98 -7.50
C LEU A 362 -18.90 -1.91 -6.29
N ARG A 363 -18.44 -3.17 -6.44
CA ARG A 363 -18.37 -4.17 -5.37
C ARG A 363 -17.35 -3.82 -4.30
N VAL A 364 -16.20 -3.28 -4.70
CA VAL A 364 -15.08 -2.98 -3.80
C VAL A 364 -15.17 -1.54 -3.31
N GLY A 365 -15.39 -0.58 -4.21
CA GLY A 365 -15.34 0.84 -3.89
C GLY A 365 -16.43 1.29 -2.93
N ARG A 366 -17.68 0.81 -3.09
CA ARG A 366 -18.78 1.24 -2.20
C ARG A 366 -18.56 0.84 -0.74
N PRO A 367 -18.25 -0.43 -0.40
CA PRO A 367 -17.99 -0.81 1.00
C PRO A 367 -16.75 -0.09 1.57
N THR A 368 -15.69 0.06 0.78
CA THR A 368 -14.48 0.75 1.24
C THR A 368 -14.73 2.23 1.54
N LEU A 369 -15.45 2.93 0.66
CA LEU A 369 -15.83 4.34 0.89
C LEU A 369 -16.80 4.49 2.07
N ALA A 370 -17.71 3.54 2.25
CA ALA A 370 -18.61 3.51 3.41
C ALA A 370 -17.82 3.36 4.72
N ALA A 371 -16.91 2.38 4.78
CA ALA A 371 -16.04 2.15 5.93
C ALA A 371 -15.18 3.39 6.26
N TRP A 372 -14.62 4.08 5.26
CA TRP A 372 -13.88 5.31 5.51
C TRP A 372 -14.75 6.45 6.02
N ARG A 373 -16.00 6.57 5.55
CA ARG A 373 -16.95 7.56 6.06
C ARG A 373 -17.33 7.25 7.51
N GLU A 374 -17.57 5.98 7.84
CA GLU A 374 -17.81 5.51 9.20
C GLU A 374 -16.63 5.83 10.12
N GLN A 375 -15.40 5.54 9.70
CA GLN A 375 -14.19 5.87 10.46
C GLN A 375 -14.04 7.38 10.68
N ALA A 376 -14.28 8.18 9.64
CA ALA A 376 -14.18 9.63 9.72
C ALA A 376 -15.26 10.23 10.63
N GLU A 377 -16.47 9.69 10.58
CA GLU A 377 -17.59 10.08 11.43
C GLU A 377 -17.36 9.71 12.89
N LEU A 378 -16.91 8.47 13.15
CA LEU A 378 -16.53 8.01 14.48
C LEU A 378 -15.40 8.86 15.06
N GLY A 379 -14.34 9.14 14.29
CA GLY A 379 -13.24 9.97 14.76
C GLY A 379 -13.68 11.38 15.14
N ARG A 380 -14.50 12.03 14.30
CA ARG A 380 -15.08 13.35 14.63
C ARG A 380 -15.95 13.29 15.88
N TRP A 381 -16.76 12.25 16.02
CA TRP A 381 -17.61 12.04 17.19
C TRP A 381 -16.78 11.85 18.45
N ILE A 382 -15.72 11.01 18.42
CA ILE A 382 -14.80 10.82 19.56
C ILE A 382 -14.19 12.15 20.00
N ARG A 383 -13.70 12.96 19.04
CA ARG A 383 -13.16 14.30 19.34
C ARG A 383 -14.21 15.21 19.98
N GLN A 384 -15.44 15.19 19.49
CA GLN A 384 -16.53 16.03 20.02
C GLN A 384 -16.92 15.62 21.45
N GLN A 385 -16.99 14.33 21.73
CA GLN A 385 -17.43 13.82 23.04
C GLN A 385 -16.31 13.84 24.09
N PHE A 386 -15.08 13.48 23.72
CA PHE A 386 -13.99 13.29 24.66
C PHE A 386 -12.87 14.33 24.54
N GLY A 387 -12.91 15.20 23.54
CA GLY A 387 -11.83 16.14 23.23
C GLY A 387 -10.70 15.52 22.37
N PRO A 388 -9.77 16.35 21.87
CA PRO A 388 -8.62 15.90 21.09
C PRO A 388 -7.54 15.24 21.99
N GLY A 389 -6.55 14.57 21.37
CA GLY A 389 -5.36 14.03 22.05
C GLY A 389 -5.54 12.68 22.75
N ARG A 390 -6.75 12.11 22.68
CA ARG A 390 -7.11 10.83 23.31
C ARG A 390 -6.33 9.67 22.73
N THR A 391 -5.90 8.75 23.58
CA THR A 391 -5.28 7.50 23.12
C THR A 391 -6.37 6.55 22.64
N ILE A 392 -6.31 6.17 21.36
CA ILE A 392 -7.31 5.29 20.74
C ILE A 392 -6.62 4.02 20.29
N THR A 393 -7.26 2.90 20.57
CA THR A 393 -6.83 1.59 20.08
C THR A 393 -7.96 0.87 19.35
N SER A 394 -7.62 -0.20 18.63
CA SER A 394 -8.57 -0.95 17.80
C SER A 394 -8.10 -2.36 17.50
N ASN A 395 -9.06 -3.26 17.29
CA ASN A 395 -8.80 -4.60 16.76
C ASN A 395 -8.50 -4.63 15.24
N SER A 396 -8.61 -3.48 14.57
CA SER A 396 -8.34 -3.30 13.14
C SER A 396 -7.20 -2.32 12.92
N GLU A 397 -6.23 -2.71 12.08
CA GLU A 397 -5.11 -1.86 11.63
C GLU A 397 -5.58 -0.62 10.85
N GLU A 398 -6.82 -0.65 10.35
CA GLU A 398 -7.39 0.42 9.53
C GLU A 398 -7.91 1.62 10.35
N ASN A 399 -7.67 1.69 11.66
CA ASN A 399 -8.19 2.76 12.52
C ASN A 399 -7.54 4.15 12.35
N ARG A 400 -6.70 4.31 11.32
CA ARG A 400 -5.92 5.53 11.10
C ARG A 400 -6.79 6.74 10.80
N LEU A 401 -7.91 6.55 10.09
CA LEU A 401 -8.84 7.65 9.84
C LEU A 401 -9.57 8.07 11.11
N VAL A 402 -9.95 7.12 11.97
CA VAL A 402 -10.54 7.44 13.28
C VAL A 402 -9.56 8.29 14.08
N LEU A 403 -8.31 7.85 14.20
CA LEU A 403 -7.24 8.58 14.89
C LEU A 403 -7.05 9.98 14.33
N TYR A 404 -6.96 10.11 13.00
CA TYR A 404 -6.77 11.40 12.34
C TYR A 404 -7.91 12.38 12.63
N TYR A 405 -9.17 11.96 12.46
CA TYR A 405 -10.32 12.83 12.69
C TYR A 405 -10.59 13.07 14.18
N ALA A 406 -10.16 12.16 15.05
CA ALA A 406 -10.22 12.33 16.49
C ALA A 406 -9.13 13.28 17.02
N GLU A 407 -8.12 13.60 16.22
CA GLU A 407 -6.84 14.17 16.69
C GLU A 407 -6.25 13.33 17.84
N GLY A 408 -6.43 12.01 17.75
CA GLY A 408 -6.03 11.06 18.78
C GLY A 408 -4.61 10.55 18.57
N ARG A 409 -4.08 9.93 19.62
CA ARG A 409 -2.81 9.19 19.61
C ARG A 409 -3.07 7.70 19.51
N MET A 410 -2.27 6.98 18.73
CA MET A 410 -2.41 5.53 18.62
C MET A 410 -1.84 4.88 19.87
N SER A 411 -2.62 4.02 20.52
CA SER A 411 -2.09 3.08 21.51
C SER A 411 -2.20 1.68 20.91
N TRP A 412 -1.09 0.96 20.88
CA TRP A 412 -1.07 -0.43 20.43
C TRP A 412 -1.55 -1.31 21.58
N ILE A 413 -2.68 -1.98 21.40
CA ILE A 413 -2.97 -3.19 22.15
C ILE A 413 -1.91 -4.20 21.69
N ALA A 414 -0.85 -4.37 22.48
CA ALA A 414 0.04 -5.49 22.30
C ALA A 414 -0.79 -6.79 22.39
N ASP A 415 -0.52 -7.77 21.54
CA ASP A 415 -1.25 -9.07 21.52
C ASP A 415 -1.37 -9.71 22.92
N GLN A 416 -0.47 -9.35 23.85
CA GLN A 416 -0.51 -9.70 25.27
C GLN A 416 -1.81 -9.30 26.01
N TYR A 417 -2.52 -8.24 25.62
CA TYR A 417 -3.82 -7.88 26.21
C TYR A 417 -4.95 -8.84 25.79
N VAL A 418 -4.74 -9.59 24.71
CA VAL A 418 -5.61 -10.69 24.29
C VAL A 418 -5.23 -11.98 25.02
N ALA A 419 -4.05 -12.07 25.66
CA ALA A 419 -3.60 -13.31 26.29
C ALA A 419 -4.25 -13.53 27.67
N SER A 420 -4.26 -12.53 28.57
CA SER A 420 -4.97 -12.65 29.85
C SER A 420 -5.26 -11.31 30.53
N ALA A 421 -6.30 -11.27 31.36
CA ALA A 421 -6.60 -10.11 32.19
C ALA A 421 -5.51 -9.82 33.23
N ALA A 422 -4.80 -10.85 33.71
CA ALA A 422 -3.67 -10.68 34.62
C ALA A 422 -2.49 -9.95 33.97
N ALA A 423 -2.14 -10.29 32.71
CA ALA A 423 -1.11 -9.58 31.95
C ALA A 423 -1.52 -8.14 31.66
N ALA A 424 -2.81 -7.92 31.37
CA ALA A 424 -3.35 -6.58 31.18
C ALA A 424 -3.37 -5.74 32.47
N ALA A 425 -3.66 -6.36 33.62
CA ALA A 425 -3.64 -5.71 34.93
C ALA A 425 -2.23 -5.39 35.42
N ALA A 426 -1.23 -6.16 34.98
CA ALA A 426 0.18 -5.90 35.22
C ALA A 426 0.74 -4.77 34.32
N ALA A 427 0.06 -4.45 33.22
CA ALA A 427 0.42 -3.30 32.41
C ALA A 427 0.15 -2.01 33.19
N ASP A 428 1.07 -1.05 33.08
CA ASP A 428 0.94 0.25 33.73
C ASP A 428 -0.39 0.91 33.35
N ARG A 429 -1.23 1.21 34.35
CA ARG A 429 -2.55 1.85 34.15
C ARG A 429 -2.45 3.17 33.38
N HIS A 430 -1.29 3.84 33.39
CA HIS A 430 -1.06 5.04 32.61
C HIS A 430 -0.90 4.79 31.10
N THR A 431 -0.64 3.55 30.69
CA THR A 431 -0.49 3.15 29.27
C THR A 431 -1.80 2.72 28.62
N LEU A 432 -2.87 2.60 29.41
CA LEU A 432 -4.18 2.17 28.93
C LEU A 432 -4.78 3.20 27.95
N PRO A 433 -5.36 2.75 26.83
CA PRO A 433 -6.01 3.63 25.86
C PRO A 433 -7.27 4.29 26.45
N ASP A 434 -7.50 5.57 26.17
CA ASP A 434 -8.71 6.27 26.57
C ASP A 434 -9.97 5.66 25.91
N VAL A 435 -9.85 5.25 24.64
CA VAL A 435 -10.94 4.71 23.82
C VAL A 435 -10.51 3.45 23.07
N VAL A 436 -11.34 2.41 23.13
CA VAL A 436 -11.14 1.14 22.42
C VAL A 436 -12.25 0.96 21.40
N VAL A 437 -11.88 0.78 20.13
CA VAL A 437 -12.84 0.60 19.03
C VAL A 437 -12.75 -0.82 18.49
N LEU A 438 -13.83 -1.59 18.63
CA LEU A 438 -13.91 -2.95 18.10
C LEU A 438 -14.76 -2.98 16.83
N TRP A 439 -14.10 -3.27 15.71
CA TRP A 439 -14.72 -3.44 14.41
C TRP A 439 -15.25 -4.86 14.26
N PRO A 440 -16.46 -5.04 13.69
CA PRO A 440 -16.99 -6.35 13.38
C PRO A 440 -16.19 -7.00 12.25
N GLN A 441 -15.31 -7.96 12.57
CA GLN A 441 -14.51 -8.66 11.59
C GLN A 441 -15.23 -9.91 11.06
N LYS A 442 -16.12 -9.73 10.08
CA LYS A 442 -16.88 -10.82 9.45
C LYS A 442 -16.02 -11.93 8.81
N HIS A 443 -14.73 -11.67 8.59
CA HIS A 443 -13.82 -12.58 7.87
C HIS A 443 -12.83 -13.32 8.78
N ARG A 444 -12.82 -13.04 10.08
CA ARG A 444 -12.03 -13.77 11.06
C ARG A 444 -12.97 -14.66 11.89
N PRO A 445 -12.90 -16.00 11.77
CA PRO A 445 -13.75 -16.89 12.54
C PRO A 445 -13.48 -16.78 14.06
N ASP A 446 -12.26 -16.36 14.43
CA ASP A 446 -11.80 -16.06 15.79
C ASP A 446 -12.21 -14.66 16.29
N ALA A 447 -12.69 -13.77 15.42
CA ALA A 447 -12.89 -12.36 15.80
C ALA A 447 -13.94 -12.17 16.89
N ALA A 448 -14.98 -13.01 16.93
CA ALA A 448 -16.00 -12.94 17.97
C ALA A 448 -15.39 -13.30 19.34
N ALA A 449 -14.62 -14.39 19.41
CA ALA A 449 -13.94 -14.82 20.63
C ALA A 449 -12.88 -13.79 21.08
N VAL A 450 -12.12 -13.21 20.13
CA VAL A 450 -11.16 -12.14 20.42
C VAL A 450 -11.87 -10.89 20.93
N ALA A 451 -12.96 -10.47 20.28
CA ALA A 451 -13.73 -9.31 20.74
C ALA A 451 -14.36 -9.54 22.12
N GLU A 452 -14.89 -10.74 22.38
CA GLU A 452 -15.43 -11.12 23.69
C GLU A 452 -14.36 -11.11 24.77
N ASN A 453 -13.18 -11.66 24.48
CA ASN A 453 -12.07 -11.64 25.41
C ASN A 453 -11.58 -10.21 25.69
N ILE A 454 -11.48 -9.37 24.65
CA ILE A 454 -11.18 -7.94 24.81
C ILE A 454 -12.24 -7.27 25.69
N LEU A 455 -13.53 -7.53 25.46
CA LEU A 455 -14.63 -6.99 26.27
C LEU A 455 -14.61 -7.45 27.73
N ARG A 456 -14.15 -8.68 28.00
CA ARG A 456 -13.98 -9.21 29.34
C ARG A 456 -12.80 -8.52 30.04
N VAL A 457 -11.62 -8.54 29.43
CA VAL A 457 -10.40 -7.92 29.96
C VAL A 457 -10.60 -6.43 30.22
N HIS A 458 -11.23 -5.71 29.30
CA HIS A 458 -11.43 -4.26 29.45
C HIS A 458 -12.47 -3.92 30.52
N ARG A 459 -13.48 -4.78 30.77
CA ARG A 459 -14.39 -4.57 31.91
C ARG A 459 -13.63 -4.62 33.25
N GLU A 460 -12.67 -5.54 33.38
CA GLU A 460 -11.82 -5.65 34.57
C GLU A 460 -10.86 -4.46 34.72
N LEU A 461 -10.51 -3.80 33.61
CA LEU A 461 -9.65 -2.60 33.58
C LEU A 461 -10.42 -1.27 33.73
N GLY A 462 -11.72 -1.31 34.04
CA GLY A 462 -12.52 -0.10 34.24
C GLY A 462 -12.95 0.58 32.93
N TYR A 463 -13.19 -0.18 31.87
CA TYR A 463 -13.85 0.33 30.67
C TYR A 463 -15.35 0.09 30.72
N ARG A 464 -16.11 1.11 30.33
CA ARG A 464 -17.56 1.02 30.15
C ARG A 464 -17.89 0.89 28.67
N HIS A 465 -18.85 0.01 28.37
CA HIS A 465 -19.40 -0.12 27.03
C HIS A 465 -20.28 1.08 26.72
N LEU A 466 -19.96 1.82 25.66
CA LEU A 466 -20.78 2.93 25.21
C LEU A 466 -22.04 2.40 24.52
N PRO A 467 -23.25 2.77 24.97
CA PRO A 467 -24.48 2.33 24.33
C PRO A 467 -24.56 2.72 22.85
N ASN A 468 -24.95 1.78 21.98
CA ASN A 468 -24.97 2.01 20.53
C ASN A 468 -25.83 3.20 20.11
N HIS A 469 -26.87 3.55 20.87
CA HIS A 469 -27.71 4.72 20.55
C HIS A 469 -26.98 6.06 20.72
N ARG A 470 -25.89 6.11 21.50
CA ARG A 470 -25.03 7.30 21.64
C ARG A 470 -24.04 7.46 20.50
N LEU A 471 -23.80 6.40 19.73
CA LEU A 471 -22.92 6.44 18.55
C LEU A 471 -23.65 7.07 17.36
N PRO A 472 -22.90 7.68 16.42
CA PRO A 472 -23.45 8.11 15.14
C PRO A 472 -24.17 6.96 14.44
N GLU A 473 -25.22 7.25 13.68
CA GLU A 473 -26.11 6.23 13.11
C GLU A 473 -25.35 5.16 12.30
N ARG A 474 -24.35 5.58 11.52
CA ARG A 474 -23.51 4.66 10.72
C ARG A 474 -22.54 3.82 11.54
N CYS A 475 -22.24 4.25 12.76
CA CYS A 475 -21.28 3.62 13.66
C CYS A 475 -21.95 2.72 14.70
N ARG A 476 -23.29 2.57 14.70
CA ARG A 476 -24.05 1.80 15.69
C ARG A 476 -23.75 0.29 15.68
N CYS A 477 -23.12 -0.21 14.63
CA CYS A 477 -22.66 -1.59 14.52
C CYS A 477 -21.29 -1.83 15.18
N LEU A 478 -20.62 -0.77 15.64
CA LEU A 478 -19.31 -0.82 16.27
C LEU A 478 -19.48 -0.93 17.78
N THR A 479 -18.55 -1.63 18.41
CA THR A 479 -18.46 -1.67 19.88
C THR A 479 -17.37 -0.72 20.32
N VAL A 480 -17.74 0.33 21.05
CA VAL A 480 -16.82 1.34 21.57
C VAL A 480 -16.77 1.24 23.09
N LEU A 481 -15.58 1.05 23.63
CA LEU A 481 -15.33 1.04 25.07
C LEU A 481 -14.57 2.30 25.45
N VAL A 482 -14.99 2.92 26.55
CA VAL A 482 -14.42 4.18 27.05
C VAL A 482 -14.00 3.97 28.49
N GLN A 483 -12.83 4.48 28.85
CA GLN A 483 -12.35 4.38 30.23
C GLN A 483 -13.27 5.15 31.18
N GLU A 484 -13.62 4.55 32.32
CA GLU A 484 -14.61 5.06 33.28
C GLU A 484 -14.31 6.48 33.78
N ARG A 485 -13.02 6.83 33.94
CA ARG A 485 -12.57 8.19 34.32
C ARG A 485 -13.03 9.29 33.36
N LEU A 486 -13.31 8.95 32.10
CA LEU A 486 -13.80 9.92 31.10
C LEU A 486 -15.30 10.15 31.22
N TRP A 487 -16.01 9.27 31.93
CA TRP A 487 -17.45 9.33 32.11
C TRP A 487 -17.85 10.23 33.29
N GLU A 488 -17.05 10.22 34.35
CA GLU A 488 -17.36 10.92 35.61
C GLU A 488 -17.44 12.46 35.46
N GLY A 489 -16.86 13.02 34.39
CA GLY A 489 -16.97 14.44 34.08
C GLY A 489 -18.35 14.90 33.56
N GLU A 490 -19.21 13.99 33.06
CA GLU A 490 -20.52 14.37 32.52
C GLU A 490 -21.63 14.39 33.57
N ASP A 491 -21.64 13.43 34.51
CA ASP A 491 -22.76 13.27 35.45
C ASP A 491 -22.66 14.24 36.64
N GLY A 492 -21.45 14.73 36.97
CA GLY A 492 -21.24 15.70 38.04
C GLY A 492 -21.72 17.13 37.76
N ASN A 493 -22.11 17.45 36.51
CA ASN A 493 -22.50 18.81 36.11
C ASN A 493 -23.86 18.89 35.38
N ARG A 494 -24.62 17.78 35.32
CA ARG A 494 -25.94 17.70 34.64
C ARG A 494 -27.12 17.68 35.63
N SER A 495 -27.17 18.62 36.58
CA SER A 495 -28.40 18.91 37.34
C SER A 495 -29.24 20.06 36.77
N GLN A 496 -29.06 20.41 35.49
CA GLN A 496 -29.96 21.36 34.81
C GLN A 496 -30.33 20.86 33.41
N ASP A 497 -31.59 20.45 33.28
CA ASP A 497 -32.34 20.25 32.05
C ASP A 497 -32.43 21.54 31.22
N ALA A 498 -31.31 21.98 30.66
CA ALA A 498 -31.32 22.92 29.54
C ALA A 498 -31.21 22.09 28.25
N PRO A 499 -32.20 22.12 27.34
CA PRO A 499 -32.05 21.49 26.04
C PRO A 499 -30.77 22.02 25.40
N LEU A 500 -29.91 21.12 24.94
CA LEU A 500 -28.69 21.42 24.19
C LEU A 500 -29.04 22.41 23.08
N ARG A 501 -28.86 23.72 23.36
CA ARG A 501 -28.91 24.73 22.31
C ARG A 501 -27.81 24.34 21.33
N PRO A 502 -28.10 24.22 20.02
CA PRO A 502 -27.05 24.06 19.04
C PRO A 502 -26.09 25.21 19.26
N SER A 503 -24.87 24.87 19.68
CA SER A 503 -23.81 25.85 19.83
C SER A 503 -23.71 26.58 18.50
N ALA A 504 -24.02 27.87 18.52
CA ALA A 504 -23.86 28.76 17.38
C ALA A 504 -22.37 29.01 17.14
N VAL A 505 -21.61 27.93 16.89
CA VAL A 505 -20.42 28.01 16.07
C VAL A 505 -20.95 28.06 14.64
N ALA A 506 -21.28 29.27 14.22
CA ALA A 506 -21.44 29.59 12.82
C ALA A 506 -20.16 29.16 12.09
N GLY A 507 -20.22 27.99 11.49
CA GLY A 507 -19.24 27.55 10.53
C GLY A 507 -19.29 28.45 9.31
N ARG A 508 -18.12 28.93 8.87
CA ARG A 508 -17.87 28.94 7.43
C ARG A 508 -17.70 27.48 6.99
N THR A 509 -18.81 26.81 6.76
CA THR A 509 -18.83 25.67 5.83
C THR A 509 -18.44 26.23 4.45
N PRO A 510 -17.45 25.65 3.74
CA PRO A 510 -17.27 25.97 2.34
C PRO A 510 -18.51 25.45 1.59
N GLU A 511 -19.36 26.36 1.14
CA GLU A 511 -20.40 26.08 0.18
C GLU A 511 -19.75 25.49 -1.07
N PHE A 512 -19.97 24.20 -1.31
CA PHE A 512 -19.85 23.65 -2.65
C PHE A 512 -21.06 24.15 -3.45
N SER A 513 -20.91 25.36 -3.99
CA SER A 513 -21.80 25.90 -5.01
C SER A 513 -21.72 24.99 -6.25
N ASN A 514 -22.81 24.27 -6.50
CA ASN A 514 -23.14 23.77 -7.82
C ASN A 514 -23.40 24.98 -8.72
N ALA A 515 -22.36 25.44 -9.41
CA ALA A 515 -22.51 26.36 -10.53
C ALA A 515 -23.20 25.60 -11.69
N GLY A 516 -24.52 25.67 -11.69
CA GLY A 516 -25.35 25.36 -12.84
C GLY A 516 -25.10 26.34 -13.98
N SER A 517 -25.10 25.77 -15.18
CA SER A 517 -25.29 26.39 -16.48
C SER A 517 -26.14 27.66 -16.48
N ARG A 518 -25.61 28.74 -17.08
CA ARG A 518 -26.35 29.69 -17.94
C ARG A 518 -25.38 30.73 -18.53
N ARG A 519 -24.78 30.40 -19.67
CA ARG A 519 -24.83 31.10 -20.97
C ARG A 519 -23.79 30.48 -21.90
#